data_AF-A0A1F4I6J8-F1
#
_entry.id   AF-A0A1F4I6J8-F1
#
_cell.length_a   1.000
_cell.length_b   1.000
_cell.length_c   1.000
_cell.angle_alpha   90.00
_cell.angle_beta   90.00
_cell.angle_gamma   90.00
#
_symmetry.space_group_name_H-M   'P 1'
#
loop_
_entity.id
_entity.type
_entity.pdbx_description
1 polymer ?
#
loop_
_entity_poly.entity_id
_entity_poly.type
_entity_poly.pdbx_seq_one_letter_code
_entity_poly.pdbx_strand_id
1 'polypeptide(L)'
;MQPTLIRTPSSPAKIGSALRRGLSLVELLCSLTITVILLGGALPMFNELRTGMALHATAALLETDLHFARSAAITGGTSVRLSVLGTDAGGSCYVLYTGAADACSCEGRGQTRCEAGARLLRLEEQAGSAGVLLVPLQRSIIFDARKGTVTPTATVKVVAADGRAIHQVVNIMGRVRTCALAGSVGGLPACR
;
A
#
# COMPACT_ATOMS: atom_id res chain seq x y z
N MET A 1 -19.17 -81.37 21.42
CA MET A 1 -18.18 -80.85 22.39
C MET A 1 -18.18 -79.33 22.30
N GLN A 2 -18.81 -78.66 23.27
CA GLN A 2 -18.43 -77.29 23.71
C GLN A 2 -16.97 -77.33 24.22
N PRO A 3 -16.18 -76.24 24.28
CA PRO A 3 -16.53 -74.85 24.64
C PRO A 3 -15.90 -73.85 23.63
N THR A 4 -15.94 -72.51 23.68
CA THR A 4 -15.76 -71.58 24.80
C THR A 4 -16.21 -70.21 24.29
N LEU A 5 -17.33 -69.68 24.81
CA LEU A 5 -17.68 -68.27 24.63
C LEU A 5 -16.70 -67.42 25.45
N ILE A 6 -15.81 -66.71 24.78
CA ILE A 6 -14.96 -65.70 25.42
C ILE A 6 -15.85 -64.51 25.76
N ARG A 7 -16.21 -64.43 27.03
CA ARG A 7 -16.81 -63.27 27.68
C ARG A 7 -15.74 -62.18 27.80
N THR A 8 -15.76 -61.18 26.94
CA THR A 8 -15.03 -59.93 27.20
C THR A 8 -15.85 -59.04 28.14
N PRO A 9 -15.29 -58.56 29.25
CA PRO A 9 -15.97 -57.60 30.10
C PRO A 9 -16.00 -56.22 29.41
N SER A 10 -17.20 -55.69 29.24
CA SER A 10 -17.43 -54.27 28.96
C SER A 10 -16.92 -53.43 30.13
N SER A 11 -15.79 -52.76 29.93
CA SER A 11 -15.30 -51.78 30.88
C SER A 11 -16.18 -50.52 30.78
N PRO A 12 -16.84 -50.05 31.85
CA PRO A 12 -17.54 -48.78 31.81
C PRO A 12 -16.50 -47.67 31.73
N ALA A 13 -16.51 -46.92 30.64
CA ALA A 13 -15.79 -45.67 30.54
C ALA A 13 -16.27 -44.77 31.68
N LYS A 14 -15.41 -44.56 32.68
CA LYS A 14 -15.59 -43.49 33.66
C LYS A 14 -15.55 -42.19 32.88
N ILE A 15 -16.71 -41.64 32.55
CA ILE A 15 -16.86 -40.24 32.17
C ILE A 15 -16.57 -39.48 33.46
N GLY A 16 -15.29 -39.20 33.70
CA GLY A 16 -14.86 -38.34 34.78
C GLY A 16 -15.57 -37.02 34.62
N SER A 17 -16.38 -36.66 35.60
CA SER A 17 -16.95 -35.34 35.73
C SER A 17 -15.81 -34.33 35.68
N ALA A 18 -15.76 -33.53 34.61
CA ALA A 18 -14.87 -32.39 34.55
C ALA A 18 -15.26 -31.45 35.70
N LEU A 19 -14.46 -31.48 36.77
CA LEU A 19 -14.55 -30.53 37.88
C LEU A 19 -14.50 -29.13 37.29
N ARG A 20 -15.62 -28.41 37.31
CA ARG A 20 -15.64 -26.97 37.04
C ARG A 20 -14.90 -26.29 38.19
N ARG A 21 -13.58 -26.10 38.04
CA ARG A 21 -12.81 -25.20 38.90
C ARG A 21 -13.19 -23.78 38.51
N GLY A 22 -13.76 -23.02 39.44
CA GLY A 22 -13.96 -21.58 39.25
C GLY A 22 -12.60 -20.90 39.13
N LEU A 23 -12.44 -20.02 38.15
CA LEU A 23 -11.21 -19.23 37.99
C LEU A 23 -11.02 -18.37 39.24
N SER A 24 -9.82 -18.38 39.82
CA SER A 24 -9.46 -17.45 40.90
C SER A 24 -9.39 -16.02 40.37
N LEU A 25 -9.83 -15.02 41.15
CA LEU A 25 -9.64 -13.61 40.81
C LEU A 25 -8.16 -13.28 40.53
N VAL A 26 -7.25 -13.91 41.27
CA VAL A 26 -5.79 -13.75 41.06
C VAL A 26 -5.35 -14.35 39.73
N GLU A 27 -5.90 -15.49 39.32
CA GLU A 27 -5.59 -16.13 38.03
C GLU A 27 -6.10 -15.30 36.84
N LEU A 28 -7.29 -14.71 36.98
CA LEU A 28 -7.82 -13.78 35.98
C LEU A 28 -6.95 -12.52 35.87
N LEU A 29 -6.51 -11.95 36.99
CA LEU A 29 -5.62 -10.79 36.98
C LEU A 29 -4.25 -11.13 36.38
N CYS A 30 -3.64 -12.26 36.73
CA CYS A 30 -2.35 -12.68 36.16
C CYS A 30 -2.43 -12.95 34.65
N SER A 31 -3.49 -13.61 34.18
CA SER A 31 -3.68 -13.83 32.74
C SER A 31 -3.97 -12.53 31.99
N LEU A 32 -4.75 -11.62 32.59
CA LEU A 32 -5.00 -10.28 32.03
C LEU A 32 -3.70 -9.47 31.91
N THR A 33 -2.86 -9.45 32.94
CA THR A 33 -1.60 -8.68 32.92
C THR A 33 -0.64 -9.22 31.87
N ILE A 34 -0.46 -10.54 31.79
CA ILE A 34 0.36 -11.17 30.74
C ILE A 34 -0.18 -10.81 29.35
N THR A 35 -1.50 -10.87 29.15
CA THR A 35 -2.14 -10.52 27.87
C THR A 35 -1.88 -9.06 27.50
N VAL A 36 -2.03 -8.12 28.43
CA VAL A 36 -1.77 -6.69 28.20
C VAL A 36 -0.30 -6.44 27.82
N ILE A 37 0.65 -7.11 28.50
CA ILE A 37 2.09 -6.99 28.20
C ILE A 37 2.37 -7.49 26.77
N LEU A 38 1.83 -8.65 26.39
CA LEU A 38 2.02 -9.21 25.05
C LEU A 38 1.39 -8.34 23.95
N LEU A 39 0.17 -7.85 24.16
CA LEU A 39 -0.51 -6.97 23.21
C LEU A 39 0.24 -5.64 23.04
N GLY A 40 0.83 -5.10 24.11
CA GLY A 40 1.64 -3.88 24.07
C GLY A 40 2.80 -3.95 23.09
N GLY A 41 3.43 -5.13 22.94
CA GLY A 41 4.50 -5.36 21.96
C GLY A 41 4.01 -5.72 20.55
N ALA A 42 2.87 -6.40 20.43
CA ALA A 42 2.35 -6.85 19.15
C ALA A 42 1.81 -5.69 18.28
N LEU A 43 1.11 -4.73 18.89
CA LEU A 43 0.50 -3.60 18.19
C LEU A 43 1.48 -2.75 17.35
N PRO A 44 2.64 -2.30 17.86
CA PRO A 44 3.58 -1.52 17.05
C PRO A 44 4.13 -2.32 15.87
N MET A 45 4.41 -3.62 16.04
CA MET A 45 4.87 -4.49 14.95
C MET A 45 3.83 -4.59 13.82
N PHE A 46 2.55 -4.76 14.18
CA PHE A 46 1.47 -4.78 13.19
C PHE A 46 1.35 -3.45 12.45
N ASN A 47 1.56 -2.32 13.12
CA ASN A 47 1.51 -1.01 12.48
C ASN A 47 2.67 -0.83 11.47
N GLU A 48 3.90 -1.20 11.85
CA GLU A 48 5.06 -1.13 10.95
C GLU A 48 4.90 -1.99 9.69
N LEU A 49 4.36 -3.20 9.85
CA LEU A 49 4.04 -4.10 8.74
C LEU A 49 2.96 -3.51 7.84
N ARG A 50 1.88 -2.96 8.42
CA ARG A 50 0.81 -2.30 7.63
C ARG A 50 1.35 -1.12 6.84
N THR A 51 2.12 -0.23 7.47
CA THR A 51 2.72 0.92 6.79
C THR A 51 3.70 0.47 5.70
N GLY A 52 4.48 -0.59 5.94
CA GLY A 52 5.37 -1.16 4.94
C GLY A 52 4.61 -1.73 3.74
N MET A 53 3.55 -2.51 3.98
CA MET A 53 2.70 -3.05 2.91
C MET A 53 2.00 -1.94 2.12
N ALA A 54 1.47 -0.92 2.80
CA ALA A 54 0.85 0.23 2.15
C ALA A 54 1.87 0.97 1.27
N LEU A 55 3.08 1.20 1.79
CA LEU A 55 4.16 1.86 1.06
C LEU A 55 4.52 1.09 -0.23
N HIS A 56 4.70 -0.23 -0.13
CA HIS A 56 4.96 -1.08 -1.31
C HIS A 56 3.78 -1.13 -2.28
N ALA A 57 2.55 -1.24 -1.80
CA ALA A 57 1.36 -1.30 -2.64
C ALA A 57 1.16 0.01 -3.43
N THR A 58 1.24 1.17 -2.76
CA THR A 58 1.13 2.47 -3.42
C THR A 58 2.27 2.69 -4.42
N ALA A 59 3.50 2.27 -4.09
CA ALA A 59 4.63 2.38 -5.02
C ALA A 59 4.48 1.47 -6.24
N ALA A 60 4.00 0.23 -6.08
CA ALA A 60 3.77 -0.71 -7.18
C ALA A 60 2.60 -0.28 -8.08
N LEU A 61 1.54 0.28 -7.48
CA LEU A 61 0.44 0.88 -8.23
C LEU A 61 0.93 2.06 -9.06
N LEU A 62 1.70 2.97 -8.46
CA LEU A 62 2.30 4.10 -9.16
C LEU A 62 3.22 3.66 -10.30
N GLU A 63 4.04 2.63 -10.10
CA GLU A 63 4.88 2.06 -11.17
C GLU A 63 4.03 1.57 -12.34
N THR A 64 2.96 0.82 -12.03
CA THR A 64 2.01 0.33 -13.03
C THR A 64 1.35 1.48 -13.79
N ASP A 65 0.96 2.53 -13.09
CA ASP A 65 0.32 3.70 -13.68
C ASP A 65 1.27 4.54 -14.52
N LEU A 66 2.56 4.61 -14.17
CA LEU A 66 3.59 5.21 -15.02
C LEU A 66 3.77 4.44 -16.32
N HIS A 67 3.76 3.09 -16.26
CA HIS A 67 3.78 2.25 -17.44
C HIS A 67 2.52 2.40 -18.29
N PHE A 68 1.35 2.50 -17.64
CA PHE A 68 0.07 2.78 -18.29
C PHE A 68 0.07 4.16 -18.96
N ALA A 69 0.56 5.21 -18.30
CA ALA A 69 0.62 6.55 -18.88
C ALA A 69 1.45 6.57 -20.18
N ARG A 70 2.59 5.89 -20.17
CA ARG A 70 3.44 5.75 -21.35
C ARG A 70 2.75 4.96 -22.47
N SER A 71 2.14 3.82 -22.15
CA SER A 71 1.47 3.00 -23.16
C SER A 71 0.22 3.68 -23.72
N ALA A 72 -0.54 4.39 -22.89
CA ALA A 72 -1.70 5.18 -23.28
C ALA A 72 -1.30 6.36 -24.18
N ALA A 73 -0.17 7.01 -23.92
CA ALA A 73 0.34 8.07 -24.79
C ALA A 73 0.66 7.55 -26.19
N ILE A 74 1.35 6.41 -26.26
CA ILE A 74 1.78 5.80 -27.53
C ILE A 74 0.59 5.26 -28.32
N THR A 75 -0.29 4.50 -27.66
CA THR A 75 -1.45 3.88 -28.32
C THR A 75 -2.55 4.89 -28.65
N GLY A 76 -2.75 5.90 -27.81
CA GLY A 76 -3.72 6.96 -28.01
C GLY A 76 -3.26 8.08 -28.96
N GLY A 77 -1.98 8.06 -29.40
CA GLY A 77 -1.42 9.10 -30.28
C GLY A 77 -1.43 10.51 -29.70
N THR A 78 -1.71 10.66 -28.40
CA THR A 78 -1.86 11.94 -27.70
C THR A 78 -1.02 11.90 -26.43
N SER A 79 -0.20 12.92 -26.21
CA SER A 79 0.71 12.93 -25.08
C SER A 79 -0.04 12.97 -23.75
N VAL A 80 0.36 12.13 -22.80
CA VAL A 80 -0.25 12.00 -21.47
C VAL A 80 0.61 12.72 -20.44
N ARG A 81 -0.01 13.46 -19.54
CA ARG A 81 0.63 14.16 -18.43
C ARG A 81 0.35 13.45 -17.12
N LEU A 82 1.34 13.43 -16.24
CA LEU A 82 1.23 13.08 -14.82
C LEU A 82 1.46 14.34 -13.99
N SER A 83 0.51 14.65 -13.11
CA SER A 83 0.70 15.68 -12.07
C SER A 83 0.50 15.03 -10.70
N VAL A 84 1.34 15.38 -9.73
CA VAL A 84 1.27 14.90 -8.35
C VAL A 84 1.05 16.10 -7.46
N LEU A 85 -0.06 16.12 -6.74
CA LEU A 85 -0.51 17.27 -5.96
C LEU A 85 -0.81 16.86 -4.52
N GLY A 86 -0.73 17.81 -3.60
CA GLY A 86 -1.30 17.66 -2.26
C GLY A 86 -2.79 17.98 -2.28
N THR A 87 -3.54 17.45 -1.31
CA THR A 87 -4.93 17.83 -1.08
C THR A 87 -5.06 18.67 0.19
N ASP A 88 -6.07 19.53 0.26
CA ASP A 88 -6.31 20.40 1.42
C ASP A 88 -6.58 19.62 2.71
N ALA A 89 -7.04 18.37 2.58
CA ALA A 89 -7.25 17.44 3.69
C ALA A 89 -5.96 16.80 4.22
N GLY A 90 -4.78 17.27 3.79
CA GLY A 90 -3.48 16.70 4.17
C GLY A 90 -3.16 15.37 3.49
N GLY A 91 -3.90 15.02 2.44
CA GLY A 91 -3.62 13.89 1.58
C GLY A 91 -2.76 14.28 0.39
N SER A 92 -2.63 13.35 -0.55
CA SER A 92 -1.93 13.56 -1.81
C SER A 92 -2.62 12.78 -2.90
N CYS A 93 -2.44 13.20 -4.14
CA CYS A 93 -3.01 12.51 -5.28
C CYS A 93 -2.04 12.57 -6.45
N TYR A 94 -2.30 11.74 -7.45
CA TYR A 94 -1.79 11.97 -8.77
C TYR A 94 -2.87 11.79 -9.83
N VAL A 95 -2.74 12.58 -10.88
CA VAL A 95 -3.68 12.60 -12.01
C VAL A 95 -2.92 12.36 -13.29
N LEU A 96 -3.45 11.42 -14.08
CA LEU A 96 -3.05 11.14 -15.45
C LEU A 96 -4.11 11.72 -16.40
N TYR A 97 -3.70 12.58 -17.32
CA TYR A 97 -4.61 13.25 -18.24
C TYR A 97 -3.94 13.63 -19.55
N THR A 98 -4.73 13.84 -20.60
CA THR A 98 -4.27 14.52 -21.82
C THR A 98 -4.70 15.97 -21.79
N GLY A 99 -3.88 16.90 -22.31
CA GLY A 99 -4.23 18.32 -22.38
C GLY A 99 -3.06 19.26 -22.10
N ALA A 100 -3.39 20.52 -21.81
CA ALA A 100 -2.42 21.54 -21.38
C ALA A 100 -1.80 21.20 -20.01
N ALA A 101 -0.68 21.83 -19.68
CA ALA A 101 -0.08 21.64 -18.35
C ALA A 101 -1.04 22.12 -17.26
N ASP A 102 -1.14 21.36 -16.17
CA ASP A 102 -1.93 21.69 -14.97
C ASP A 102 -3.44 21.87 -15.23
N ALA A 103 -3.91 21.39 -16.39
CA ALA A 103 -5.32 21.46 -16.78
C ALA A 103 -6.22 20.51 -15.97
N CYS A 104 -5.64 19.60 -15.19
CA CYS A 104 -6.37 18.76 -14.25
C CYS A 104 -5.72 18.84 -12.86
N SER A 105 -6.56 18.95 -11.83
CA SER A 105 -6.18 18.93 -10.42
C SER A 105 -7.08 17.96 -9.65
N CYS A 106 -6.69 17.58 -8.44
CA CYS A 106 -7.53 16.81 -7.53
C CYS A 106 -8.01 17.71 -6.40
N GLU A 107 -9.28 17.53 -6.00
CA GLU A 107 -9.91 18.29 -4.91
C GLU A 107 -10.02 17.47 -3.62
N GLY A 108 -9.61 16.20 -3.68
CA GLY A 108 -9.76 15.23 -2.61
C GLY A 108 -11.08 14.45 -2.68
N ARG A 109 -11.18 13.37 -1.89
CA ARG A 109 -12.33 12.47 -1.84
C ARG A 109 -12.71 11.84 -3.20
N GLY A 110 -11.72 11.60 -4.05
CA GLY A 110 -11.91 11.04 -5.38
C GLY A 110 -12.47 12.04 -6.40
N GLN A 111 -12.49 13.33 -6.08
CA GLN A 111 -12.94 14.38 -7.00
C GLN A 111 -11.76 15.00 -7.74
N THR A 112 -11.98 15.35 -9.00
CA THR A 112 -10.99 15.99 -9.87
C THR A 112 -11.65 17.07 -10.70
N ARG A 113 -10.93 18.17 -10.88
CA ARG A 113 -11.33 19.29 -11.72
C ARG A 113 -10.40 19.36 -12.90
N CYS A 114 -10.98 19.15 -14.09
CA CYS A 114 -10.31 19.27 -15.38
C CYS A 114 -10.91 20.41 -16.20
N GLU A 115 -10.06 21.20 -16.84
CA GLU A 115 -10.46 22.25 -17.77
C GLU A 115 -11.01 21.68 -19.09
N ALA A 116 -11.72 22.51 -19.85
CA ALA A 116 -12.24 22.13 -21.15
C ALA A 116 -11.10 21.75 -22.11
N GLY A 117 -11.21 20.57 -22.73
CA GLY A 117 -10.17 20.03 -23.62
C GLY A 117 -9.13 19.14 -22.92
N ALA A 118 -9.15 19.08 -21.58
CA ALA A 118 -8.43 18.05 -20.85
C ALA A 118 -9.29 16.79 -20.68
N ARG A 119 -8.67 15.61 -20.79
CA ARG A 119 -9.33 14.33 -20.56
C ARG A 119 -8.59 13.57 -19.47
N LEU A 120 -9.31 13.25 -18.39
CA LEU A 120 -8.80 12.38 -17.34
C LEU A 120 -8.67 10.95 -17.85
N LEU A 121 -7.53 10.32 -17.55
CA LEU A 121 -7.27 8.90 -17.79
C LEU A 121 -7.30 8.12 -16.48
N ARG A 122 -6.68 8.67 -15.43
CA ARG A 122 -6.65 8.06 -14.10
C ARG A 122 -6.49 9.12 -13.02
N LEU A 123 -7.14 8.90 -11.90
CA LEU A 123 -7.00 9.63 -10.65
C LEU A 123 -6.76 8.60 -9.57
N GLU A 124 -5.72 8.78 -8.78
CA GLU A 124 -5.46 7.99 -7.57
C GLU A 124 -5.20 8.96 -6.43
N GLU A 125 -5.85 8.71 -5.30
CA GLU A 125 -5.77 9.56 -4.13
C GLU A 125 -5.37 8.76 -2.90
N GLN A 126 -4.44 9.34 -2.15
CA GLN A 126 -3.97 8.84 -0.89
C GLN A 126 -4.44 9.77 0.23
N ALA A 127 -5.37 9.28 1.05
CA ALA A 127 -5.86 10.00 2.21
C ALA A 127 -4.72 10.25 3.23
N GLY A 128 -4.75 11.39 3.92
CA GLY A 128 -3.74 11.69 4.96
C GLY A 128 -3.72 10.66 6.10
N SER A 129 -4.84 9.97 6.37
CA SER A 129 -4.94 8.90 7.37
C SER A 129 -4.38 7.56 6.91
N ALA A 130 -4.03 7.40 5.63
CA ALA A 130 -3.57 6.13 5.09
C ALA A 130 -2.10 5.81 5.41
N GLY A 131 -1.40 6.71 6.12
CA GLY A 131 -0.05 6.48 6.64
C GLY A 131 1.07 6.56 5.60
N VAL A 132 0.71 6.83 4.34
CA VAL A 132 1.60 6.97 3.19
C VAL A 132 1.11 8.16 2.38
N LEU A 133 2.00 8.90 1.73
CA LEU A 133 1.71 10.07 0.91
C LEU A 133 2.62 10.09 -0.32
N LEU A 134 2.19 10.75 -1.38
CA LEU A 134 3.03 11.11 -2.51
C LEU A 134 3.60 12.51 -2.32
N VAL A 135 4.88 12.69 -2.64
CA VAL A 135 5.50 14.01 -2.62
C VAL A 135 5.06 14.78 -3.88
N PRO A 136 4.44 15.97 -3.72
CA PRO A 136 4.02 16.79 -4.86
C PRO A 136 5.18 17.16 -5.77
N LEU A 137 4.91 17.21 -7.07
CA LEU A 137 5.87 17.67 -8.07
C LEU A 137 5.67 19.17 -8.33
N GLN A 138 6.75 19.91 -8.55
CA GLN A 138 6.62 21.32 -8.93
C GLN A 138 6.10 21.52 -10.35
N ARG A 139 6.26 20.51 -11.21
CA ARG A 139 5.83 20.54 -12.62
C ARG A 139 5.30 19.18 -13.02
N SER A 140 4.27 19.19 -13.86
CA SER A 140 3.77 17.97 -14.50
C SER A 140 4.79 17.36 -15.45
N ILE A 141 4.77 16.03 -15.53
CA ILE A 141 5.63 15.23 -16.41
C ILE A 141 4.82 14.84 -17.64
N ILE A 142 5.36 14.97 -18.85
CA ILE A 142 4.68 14.55 -20.08
C ILE A 142 5.35 13.30 -20.69
N PHE A 143 4.52 12.35 -21.08
CA PHE A 143 4.86 11.20 -21.91
C PHE A 143 4.51 11.52 -23.36
N ASP A 144 5.51 11.59 -24.22
CA ASP A 144 5.34 11.92 -25.64
C ASP A 144 4.68 10.77 -26.41
N ALA A 145 3.65 11.07 -27.18
CA ALA A 145 2.89 10.07 -27.93
C ALA A 145 3.69 9.38 -29.05
N ARG A 146 4.66 10.07 -29.66
CA ARG A 146 5.37 9.54 -30.84
C ARG A 146 6.62 8.78 -30.44
N LYS A 147 7.36 9.31 -29.46
CA LYS A 147 8.66 8.80 -29.05
C LYS A 147 8.60 7.96 -27.78
N GLY A 148 7.50 8.04 -27.02
CA GLY A 148 7.38 7.41 -25.71
C GLY A 148 8.39 7.95 -24.69
N THR A 149 8.96 9.14 -24.96
CA THR A 149 9.94 9.82 -24.10
C THR A 149 9.22 10.60 -23.00
N VAL A 150 9.96 10.88 -21.92
CA VAL A 150 9.43 11.60 -20.77
C VAL A 150 10.15 12.93 -20.60
N THR A 151 9.40 14.01 -20.36
CA THR A 151 9.95 15.34 -20.12
C THR A 151 9.13 16.11 -19.08
N PRO A 152 9.76 16.73 -18.08
CA PRO A 152 11.14 16.50 -17.63
C PRO A 152 11.32 15.07 -17.08
N THR A 153 12.57 14.61 -16.94
CA THR A 153 12.85 13.45 -16.09
C THR A 153 12.45 13.76 -14.66
N ALA A 154 11.91 12.80 -13.94
CA ALA A 154 11.37 13.07 -12.61
C ALA A 154 11.55 11.87 -11.68
N THR A 155 11.51 12.17 -10.39
CA THR A 155 11.43 11.16 -9.33
C THR A 155 10.16 11.41 -8.56
N VAL A 156 9.18 10.50 -8.69
CA VAL A 156 7.98 10.53 -7.88
C VAL A 156 8.26 9.75 -6.61
N LYS A 157 8.04 10.36 -5.45
CA LYS A 157 8.35 9.72 -4.17
C LYS A 157 7.06 9.35 -3.45
N VAL A 158 7.02 8.13 -2.94
CA VAL A 158 6.01 7.66 -2.01
C VAL A 158 6.69 7.60 -0.64
N VAL A 159 6.14 8.32 0.34
CA VAL A 159 6.73 8.48 1.68
C VAL A 159 5.75 7.97 2.72
N ALA A 160 6.25 7.22 3.69
CA ALA A 160 5.50 6.78 4.86
C ALA A 160 5.68 7.77 6.01
N ALA A 161 4.75 7.76 6.97
CA ALA A 161 4.80 8.62 8.16
C ALA A 161 6.04 8.40 9.04
N ASP A 162 6.67 7.22 8.95
CA ASP A 162 7.90 6.87 9.67
C ASP A 162 9.19 7.29 8.95
N GLY A 163 9.08 8.01 7.82
CA GLY A 163 10.20 8.53 7.04
C GLY A 163 10.77 7.57 6.00
N ARG A 164 10.27 6.32 5.92
CA ARG A 164 10.62 5.42 4.80
C ARG A 164 10.09 5.98 3.49
N ALA A 165 10.87 5.87 2.43
CA ALA A 165 10.51 6.39 1.12
C ALA A 165 10.88 5.40 0.00
N ILE A 166 9.96 5.23 -0.95
CA ILE A 166 10.20 4.56 -2.23
C ILE A 166 10.17 5.61 -3.33
N HIS A 167 11.16 5.57 -4.21
CA HIS A 167 11.34 6.48 -5.33
C HIS A 167 11.06 5.76 -6.63
N GLN A 168 10.13 6.32 -7.41
CA GLN A 168 9.88 5.99 -8.81
C GLN A 168 10.62 6.97 -9.69
N VAL A 169 11.80 6.58 -10.17
CA VAL A 169 12.63 7.45 -11.03
C VAL A 169 12.32 7.13 -12.48
N VAL A 170 11.89 8.15 -13.23
CA VAL A 170 11.56 8.05 -14.64
C VAL A 170 12.60 8.79 -15.46
N ASN A 171 13.30 8.07 -16.32
CA ASN A 171 14.31 8.66 -17.19
C ASN A 171 13.69 9.24 -18.48
N ILE A 172 14.51 9.90 -19.30
CA ILE A 172 14.05 10.56 -20.53
C ILE A 172 13.46 9.58 -21.57
N MET A 173 13.85 8.31 -21.50
CA MET A 173 13.32 7.26 -22.37
C MET A 173 12.01 6.65 -21.83
N GLY A 174 11.46 7.16 -20.73
CA GLY A 174 10.24 6.63 -20.11
C GLY A 174 10.42 5.27 -19.43
N ARG A 175 11.66 4.90 -19.05
CA ARG A 175 11.92 3.73 -18.20
C ARG A 175 11.74 4.15 -16.74
N VAL A 176 10.86 3.44 -16.04
CA VAL A 176 10.65 3.57 -14.60
C VAL A 176 11.64 2.65 -13.88
N ARG A 177 12.24 3.14 -12.79
CA ARG A 177 13.02 2.33 -11.86
C ARG A 177 12.55 2.60 -10.43
N THR A 178 12.35 1.53 -9.69
CA THR A 178 11.98 1.58 -8.28
C THR A 178 13.23 1.45 -7.42
N CYS A 179 13.45 2.39 -6.50
CA CYS A 179 14.57 2.35 -5.56
C CYS A 179 14.18 2.96 -4.20
N ALA A 180 14.95 2.71 -3.16
CA ALA A 180 14.77 3.30 -1.84
C ALA A 180 16.11 3.79 -1.26
N LEU A 181 16.08 4.45 -0.11
CA LEU A 181 17.32 4.66 0.65
C LEU A 181 17.85 3.30 1.13
N ALA A 182 19.18 3.13 1.12
CA ALA A 182 19.79 1.85 1.46
C ALA A 182 19.37 1.41 2.88
N GLY A 183 18.79 0.22 2.99
CA GLY A 183 18.34 -0.34 4.27
C GLY A 183 17.04 0.24 4.83
N SER A 184 16.41 1.23 4.18
CA SER A 184 15.15 1.82 4.69
C SER A 184 13.91 0.99 4.33
N VAL A 185 13.95 0.25 3.22
CA VAL A 185 12.84 -0.57 2.73
C VAL A 185 13.39 -1.90 2.21
N GLY A 186 12.86 -3.02 2.70
CA GLY A 186 13.31 -4.36 2.31
C GLY A 186 13.01 -4.68 0.84
N GLY A 187 13.90 -5.43 0.19
CA GLY A 187 13.68 -5.94 -1.18
C GLY A 187 13.85 -4.92 -2.30
N LEU A 188 14.23 -3.67 -2.01
CA LEU A 188 14.47 -2.64 -3.03
C LEU A 188 15.96 -2.28 -3.15
N PRO A 189 16.45 -2.00 -4.37
CA PRO A 189 17.80 -1.51 -4.55
C PRO A 189 17.94 -0.07 -4.03
N ALA A 190 19.15 0.28 -3.59
CA ALA A 190 19.48 1.64 -3.21
C ALA A 190 19.40 2.59 -4.42
N CYS A 191 18.87 3.80 -4.22
CA CYS A 191 18.90 4.83 -5.25
C CYS A 191 20.35 5.27 -5.53
N ARG A 192 20.79 5.11 -6.77
CA ARG A 192 22.09 5.58 -7.30
C ARG A 192 21.88 6.39 -8.57
#